data_AF-A0A5J9TIR4-F1
#
_entry.id   AF-A0A5J9TIR4-F1
#
_cell.length_a   1.000
_cell.length_b   1.000
_cell.length_c   1.000
_cell.angle_alpha   90.00
_cell.angle_beta   90.00
_cell.angle_gamma   90.00
#
_symmetry.space_group_name_H-M   'P 1'
#
loop_
_entity.id
_entity.type
_entity.pdbx_description
1 polymer ?
#
loop_
_entity_poly.entity_id
_entity_poly.type
_entity_poly.pdbx_seq_one_letter_code
_entity_poly.pdbx_strand_id
1 'polypeptide(L)'
;MMELWDFFRCEPGMEDMAARVVNKVCQKLVPDMFYEARIQAVITCHGQVNKTTVTKNDARTMQLTRAQYLLVPPAWLATHYDTWDFLVRRWCDPEWWEQTHKAARRLKMPGLAHHQGSQSLSKYVASWSAAHGGQPCGQFKAFALVHKGKATSDVDFNPEDPPSAYSNATVHSRISQYTSAARQIHGQDWDPSTHDLDGELVMRVGGGKKHGRYWIGDSTIDTAPTSTLS
;
A
#
# COMPACT_ATOMS: atom_id res chain seq x y z
N MET A 1 13.02 -31.41 -11.34
CA MET A 1 13.26 -30.15 -10.60
C MET A 1 12.25 -30.16 -9.47
N MET A 2 12.68 -30.10 -8.21
CA MET A 2 11.75 -30.02 -7.08
C MET A 2 11.36 -28.55 -6.90
N GLU A 3 10.06 -28.27 -6.89
CA GLU A 3 9.47 -26.93 -6.82
C GLU A 3 9.13 -26.55 -5.36
N LEU A 4 8.86 -25.27 -5.11
CA LEU A 4 8.42 -24.77 -3.79
C LEU A 4 7.28 -25.61 -3.19
N TRP A 5 6.33 -26.00 -4.03
CA TRP A 5 5.15 -26.79 -3.67
C TRP A 5 5.48 -28.24 -3.32
N ASP A 6 6.72 -28.70 -3.52
CA ASP A 6 7.15 -30.03 -3.08
C ASP A 6 7.56 -30.04 -1.60
N PHE A 7 7.89 -28.87 -1.02
CA PHE A 7 8.39 -28.74 0.35
C PHE A 7 7.43 -28.04 1.31
N PHE A 8 6.59 -27.15 0.81
CA PHE A 8 5.67 -26.37 1.64
C PHE A 8 4.22 -26.81 1.42
N ARG A 9 3.54 -27.09 2.52
CA ARG A 9 2.09 -27.39 2.57
C ARG A 9 1.42 -26.35 3.45
N CYS A 10 0.18 -25.98 3.09
CA CYS A 10 -0.65 -25.17 3.96
C CYS A 10 -0.97 -25.99 5.22
N GLU A 11 -0.91 -25.33 6.38
CA GLU A 11 -1.32 -25.95 7.64
C GLU A 11 -2.82 -26.30 7.57
N PRO A 12 -3.23 -27.51 8.02
CA PRO A 12 -4.63 -27.91 7.99
C PRO A 12 -5.53 -26.91 8.74
N GLY A 13 -6.61 -26.47 8.11
CA GLY A 13 -7.54 -25.46 8.65
C GLY A 13 -7.18 -24.01 8.30
N MET A 14 -6.04 -23.77 7.64
CA MET A 14 -5.61 -22.42 7.21
C MET A 14 -5.81 -22.19 5.71
N GLU A 15 -6.44 -23.11 4.99
CA GLU A 15 -6.52 -23.10 3.52
C GLU A 15 -7.24 -21.85 3.00
N ASP A 16 -8.36 -21.46 3.63
CA ASP A 16 -9.11 -20.26 3.25
C ASP A 16 -8.32 -18.97 3.50
N MET A 17 -7.50 -18.94 4.54
CA MET A 17 -6.61 -17.80 4.82
C MET A 17 -5.48 -17.76 3.80
N ALA A 18 -4.84 -18.90 3.53
CA ALA A 18 -3.77 -19.02 2.55
C ALA A 18 -4.26 -18.62 1.16
N ALA A 19 -5.44 -19.10 0.73
CA ALA A 19 -6.05 -18.72 -0.54
C ALA A 19 -6.30 -17.21 -0.64
N ARG A 20 -6.79 -16.57 0.43
CA ARG A 20 -6.96 -15.11 0.48
C ARG A 20 -5.63 -14.36 0.35
N VAL A 21 -4.60 -14.80 1.06
CA VAL A 21 -3.26 -14.20 0.99
C VAL A 21 -2.66 -14.37 -0.41
N VAL A 22 -2.69 -15.58 -0.96
CA VAL A 22 -2.15 -15.88 -2.30
C VAL A 22 -2.86 -15.03 -3.34
N ASN A 23 -4.21 -15.00 -3.35
CA ASN A 23 -4.96 -14.17 -4.30
C ASN A 23 -4.59 -12.69 -4.19
N LYS A 24 -4.49 -12.15 -2.97
CA LYS A 24 -4.08 -10.76 -2.73
C LYS A 24 -2.66 -10.48 -3.25
N VAL A 25 -1.73 -11.42 -3.06
CA VAL A 25 -0.35 -11.29 -3.55
C VAL A 25 -0.32 -11.38 -5.08
N CYS A 26 -1.02 -12.34 -5.69
CA CYS A 26 -1.10 -12.51 -7.13
C CYS A 26 -1.70 -11.27 -7.82
N GLN A 27 -2.74 -10.67 -7.24
CA GLN A 27 -3.35 -9.42 -7.72
C GLN A 27 -2.34 -8.26 -7.82
N LYS A 28 -1.24 -8.32 -7.06
CA LYS A 28 -0.15 -7.34 -7.15
C LYS A 28 0.98 -7.81 -8.08
N LEU A 29 1.46 -9.03 -7.90
CA LEU A 29 2.66 -9.52 -8.59
C LEU A 29 2.45 -9.69 -10.08
N VAL A 30 1.24 -10.10 -10.52
CA VAL A 30 0.97 -10.31 -11.95
C VAL A 30 1.03 -8.98 -12.74
N PRO A 31 0.35 -7.89 -12.30
CA PRO A 31 0.55 -6.57 -12.91
C PRO A 31 1.99 -6.06 -12.86
N ASP A 32 2.68 -6.23 -11.73
CA ASP A 32 4.08 -5.80 -11.57
C ASP A 32 5.00 -6.54 -12.57
N MET A 33 4.79 -7.84 -12.77
CA MET A 33 5.50 -8.64 -13.76
C MET A 33 5.30 -8.09 -15.18
N PHE A 34 4.07 -7.74 -15.57
CA PHE A 34 3.80 -7.15 -16.89
C PHE A 34 4.44 -5.76 -17.04
N TYR A 35 4.40 -4.94 -15.99
CA TYR A 35 5.05 -3.63 -16.00
C TYR A 35 6.57 -3.73 -16.18
N GLU A 36 7.21 -4.67 -15.47
CA GLU A 36 8.65 -4.93 -15.60
C GLU A 36 8.99 -5.53 -16.97
N ALA A 37 8.14 -6.43 -17.52
CA ALA A 37 8.32 -6.98 -18.86
C ALA A 37 8.35 -5.88 -19.94
N ARG A 38 7.47 -4.87 -19.82
CA ARG A 38 7.47 -3.71 -20.71
C ARG A 38 8.79 -2.94 -20.65
N ILE A 39 9.30 -2.68 -19.44
CA ILE A 39 10.57 -1.96 -19.25
C ILE A 39 11.73 -2.75 -19.87
N GLN A 40 11.77 -4.07 -19.64
CA GLN A 40 12.79 -4.91 -20.25
C GLN A 40 12.71 -4.90 -21.77
N ALA A 41 11.51 -4.98 -22.35
CA ALA A 41 11.35 -4.90 -23.80
C ALA A 41 11.84 -3.56 -24.39
N VAL A 42 11.67 -2.43 -23.68
CA VAL A 42 12.27 -1.15 -24.08
C VAL A 42 13.79 -1.24 -24.13
N ILE A 43 14.42 -1.74 -23.05
CA ILE A 43 15.87 -1.89 -22.96
C ILE A 43 16.39 -2.83 -24.05
N THR A 44 15.75 -3.98 -24.23
CA THR A 44 16.11 -4.98 -25.23
C THR A 44 15.97 -4.43 -26.64
N CYS A 45 14.88 -3.74 -26.98
CA CYS A 45 14.71 -3.12 -28.30
C CYS A 45 15.82 -2.09 -28.57
N HIS A 46 16.13 -1.24 -27.59
CA HIS A 46 17.19 -0.24 -27.77
C HIS A 46 18.57 -0.89 -27.95
N GLY A 47 18.89 -1.92 -27.16
CA GLY A 47 20.17 -2.61 -27.27
C GLY A 47 20.30 -3.45 -28.54
N GLN A 48 19.26 -4.20 -28.91
CA GLN A 48 19.31 -5.16 -30.01
C GLN A 48 19.00 -4.53 -31.38
N VAL A 49 18.01 -3.64 -31.44
CA VAL A 49 17.52 -3.02 -32.69
C VAL A 49 18.20 -1.68 -32.93
N ASN A 50 18.14 -0.78 -31.94
CA ASN A 50 18.64 0.60 -32.12
C ASN A 50 20.13 0.77 -31.82
N LYS A 51 20.80 -0.28 -31.32
CA LYS A 51 22.21 -0.29 -30.90
C LYS A 51 22.57 0.85 -29.92
N THR A 52 21.64 1.19 -29.04
CA THR A 52 21.78 2.22 -28.00
C THR A 52 21.55 1.63 -26.62
N THR A 53 22.23 2.19 -25.62
CA THR A 53 22.06 1.76 -24.22
C THR A 53 21.05 2.67 -23.54
N VAL A 54 20.06 2.06 -22.89
CA VAL A 54 19.01 2.75 -22.13
C VAL A 54 19.01 2.21 -20.71
N THR A 55 19.00 3.09 -19.71
CA THR A 55 18.94 2.67 -18.31
C THR A 55 17.52 2.27 -17.93
N LYS A 56 17.36 1.49 -16.85
CA LYS A 56 16.04 1.15 -16.32
C LYS A 56 15.23 2.40 -15.94
N ASN A 57 15.89 3.48 -15.51
CA ASN A 57 15.20 4.73 -15.17
C ASN A 57 14.61 5.41 -16.40
N ASP A 58 15.37 5.48 -17.49
CA ASP A 58 14.92 6.11 -18.74
C ASP A 58 13.81 5.26 -19.41
N ALA A 59 13.98 3.93 -19.42
CA ALA A 59 13.00 3.00 -19.98
C ALA A 59 11.61 3.06 -19.32
N ARG A 60 11.47 3.65 -18.13
CA ARG A 60 10.17 3.83 -17.47
C ARG A 60 9.28 4.85 -18.18
N THR A 61 9.85 5.86 -18.83
CA THR A 61 9.11 6.95 -19.48
C THR A 61 9.09 6.83 -21.00
N MET A 62 9.88 5.92 -21.56
CA MET A 62 9.92 5.67 -23.00
C MET A 62 8.77 4.79 -23.47
N GLN A 63 8.30 5.07 -24.68
CA GLN A 63 7.26 4.30 -25.36
C GLN A 63 7.81 3.75 -26.66
N LEU A 64 7.59 2.45 -26.91
CA LEU A 64 7.84 1.85 -28.20
C LEU A 64 6.55 1.78 -29.01
N THR A 65 6.71 1.70 -30.32
CA THR A 65 5.62 1.30 -31.21
C THR A 65 5.29 -0.18 -30.99
N ARG A 66 4.06 -0.59 -31.36
CA ARG A 66 3.66 -2.01 -31.32
C ARG A 66 4.64 -2.88 -32.10
N ALA A 67 5.04 -2.46 -33.31
CA ALA A 67 6.00 -3.21 -34.13
C ALA A 67 7.34 -3.43 -33.41
N GLN A 68 7.87 -2.41 -32.74
CA GLN A 68 9.11 -2.53 -31.97
C GLN A 68 8.97 -3.50 -30.80
N TYR A 69 7.87 -3.46 -30.05
CA TYR A 69 7.64 -4.43 -28.97
C TYR A 69 7.56 -5.87 -29.50
N LEU A 70 6.92 -6.07 -30.65
CA LEU A 70 6.75 -7.40 -31.24
C LEU A 70 8.06 -8.03 -31.74
N LEU A 71 9.14 -7.26 -31.91
CA LEU A 71 10.47 -7.77 -32.23
C LEU A 71 11.19 -8.38 -31.02
N VAL A 72 10.77 -8.04 -29.80
CA VAL A 72 11.48 -8.38 -28.56
C VAL A 72 10.57 -9.02 -27.51
N PRO A 73 9.88 -10.13 -27.84
CA PRO A 73 9.12 -10.86 -26.83
C PRO A 73 10.07 -11.38 -25.74
N PRO A 74 9.67 -11.30 -24.46
CA PRO A 74 10.47 -11.89 -23.39
C PRO A 74 10.52 -13.40 -23.57
N ALA A 75 11.63 -14.03 -23.18
CA ALA A 75 11.87 -15.46 -23.44
C ALA A 75 10.74 -16.38 -22.92
N TRP A 76 10.14 -16.04 -21.79
CA TRP A 76 9.02 -16.78 -21.18
C TRP A 76 7.66 -16.56 -21.87
N LEU A 77 7.55 -15.63 -22.83
CA LEU A 77 6.42 -15.49 -23.75
C LEU A 77 6.78 -15.77 -25.22
N ALA A 78 8.02 -16.19 -25.51
CA ALA A 78 8.45 -16.40 -26.88
C ALA A 78 7.59 -17.43 -27.64
N THR A 79 7.02 -18.40 -26.93
CA THR A 79 6.11 -19.42 -27.45
C THR A 79 4.62 -19.03 -27.35
N HIS A 80 4.31 -17.88 -26.76
CA HIS A 80 2.94 -17.40 -26.48
C HIS A 80 2.74 -16.00 -27.07
N TYR A 81 2.91 -15.88 -28.39
CA TYR A 81 2.91 -14.61 -29.09
C TYR A 81 1.58 -13.85 -28.97
N ASP A 82 0.44 -14.54 -28.99
CA ASP A 82 -0.87 -13.90 -28.82
C ASP A 82 -1.00 -13.19 -27.46
N THR A 83 -0.46 -13.81 -26.40
CA THR A 83 -0.40 -13.21 -25.07
C THR A 83 0.50 -11.97 -25.06
N TRP A 84 1.66 -12.05 -25.73
CA TRP A 84 2.54 -10.89 -25.87
C TRP A 84 1.87 -9.75 -26.63
N ASP A 85 1.24 -10.05 -27.77
CA ASP A 85 0.54 -9.06 -28.58
C ASP A 85 -0.59 -8.37 -27.81
N PHE A 86 -1.36 -9.15 -27.03
CA PHE A 86 -2.40 -8.61 -26.17
C PHE A 86 -1.85 -7.59 -25.17
N LEU A 87 -0.74 -7.90 -24.50
CA LEU A 87 -0.08 -6.98 -23.56
C LEU A 87 0.44 -5.72 -24.26
N VAL A 88 1.06 -5.90 -25.44
CA VAL A 88 1.61 -4.79 -26.23
C VAL A 88 0.53 -3.82 -26.68
N ARG A 89 -0.62 -4.32 -27.14
CA ARG A 89 -1.77 -3.47 -27.49
C ARG A 89 -2.18 -2.56 -26.34
N ARG A 90 -2.19 -3.09 -25.12
CA ARG A 90 -2.52 -2.32 -23.92
C ARG A 90 -1.50 -1.23 -23.60
N TRP A 91 -0.21 -1.47 -23.83
CA TRP A 91 0.83 -0.45 -23.57
C TRP A 91 0.92 0.62 -24.65
N CYS A 92 0.48 0.30 -25.86
CA CYS A 92 0.39 1.25 -26.97
C CYS A 92 -0.94 2.04 -26.97
N ASP A 93 -1.90 1.68 -26.11
CA ASP A 93 -3.14 2.44 -25.93
C ASP A 93 -2.84 3.83 -25.34
N PRO A 94 -3.14 4.93 -26.06
CA PRO A 94 -2.90 6.29 -25.57
C PRO A 94 -3.64 6.60 -24.27
N GLU A 95 -4.86 6.11 -24.10
CA GLU A 95 -5.66 6.37 -22.90
C GLU A 95 -5.03 5.69 -21.69
N TRP A 96 -4.66 4.41 -21.84
CA TRP A 96 -3.96 3.67 -20.80
C TRP A 96 -2.63 4.34 -20.41
N TRP A 97 -1.87 4.81 -21.41
CA TRP A 97 -0.59 5.49 -21.20
C TRP A 97 -0.76 6.79 -20.41
N GLU A 98 -1.72 7.65 -20.78
CA GLU A 98 -1.97 8.88 -20.05
C GLU A 98 -2.41 8.62 -18.60
N GLN A 99 -3.29 7.66 -18.38
CA GLN A 99 -3.78 7.29 -17.04
C GLN A 99 -2.68 6.71 -16.15
N THR A 100 -1.71 5.99 -16.73
CA THR A 100 -0.69 5.26 -15.96
C THR A 100 0.59 6.07 -15.76
N HIS A 101 0.99 6.88 -16.76
CA HIS A 101 2.27 7.59 -16.77
C HIS A 101 2.14 9.09 -16.48
N LYS A 102 1.08 9.74 -16.95
CA LYS A 102 0.88 11.19 -16.76
C LYS A 102 0.15 11.52 -15.46
N ALA A 103 -0.65 10.60 -14.95
CA ALA A 103 -1.18 10.69 -13.59
C ALA A 103 -0.08 10.34 -12.59
N ALA A 104 0.83 11.29 -12.33
CA ALA A 104 1.75 11.22 -11.20
C ALA A 104 0.94 11.29 -9.89
N ARG A 105 0.32 10.18 -9.51
CA ARG A 105 -0.56 10.06 -8.33
C ARG A 105 0.19 10.46 -7.05
N ARG A 106 1.51 10.26 -7.02
CA ARG A 106 2.41 10.74 -5.96
C ARG A 106 2.52 12.26 -5.89
N LEU A 107 2.54 12.98 -7.02
CA LEU A 107 2.54 14.45 -7.05
C LEU A 107 1.19 15.04 -6.62
N LYS A 108 0.12 14.25 -6.74
CA LYS A 108 -1.23 14.63 -6.28
C LYS A 108 -1.49 14.34 -4.81
N MET A 109 -0.53 13.78 -4.06
CA MET A 109 -0.71 13.56 -2.62
C MET A 109 -0.58 14.89 -1.87
N PRO A 110 -1.62 15.33 -1.12
CA PRO A 110 -1.49 16.48 -0.24
C PRO A 110 -0.65 16.09 1.00
N GLY A 111 0.37 16.89 1.29
CA GLY A 111 1.13 16.84 2.53
C GLY A 111 2.35 15.90 2.52
N LEU A 112 3.10 15.96 3.62
CA LEU A 112 4.26 15.11 3.85
C LEU A 112 3.81 13.66 4.04
N ALA A 113 4.60 12.72 3.56
CA ALA A 113 4.38 11.31 3.87
C ALA A 113 4.49 11.10 5.39
N HIS A 114 3.64 10.22 5.93
CA HIS A 114 3.74 9.75 7.31
C HIS A 114 5.16 9.23 7.63
N HIS A 115 5.63 9.49 8.85
CA HIS A 115 6.99 9.24 9.33
C HIS A 115 7.33 7.76 9.59
N GLN A 116 6.34 6.88 9.40
CA GLN A 116 6.49 5.42 9.45
C GLN A 116 7.28 4.85 8.26
N GLY A 117 7.34 5.57 7.14
CA GLY A 117 7.98 5.07 5.92
C GLY A 117 7.32 3.79 5.39
N SER A 118 8.13 2.81 4.98
CA SER A 118 7.65 1.52 4.45
C SER A 118 7.30 0.49 5.53
N GLN A 119 7.43 0.84 6.82
CA GLN A 119 7.15 -0.08 7.92
C GLN A 119 5.64 -0.29 8.10
N SER A 120 5.22 -1.33 8.81
CA SER A 120 3.84 -1.47 9.30
C SER A 120 3.63 -0.67 10.59
N LEU A 121 2.37 -0.38 10.96
CA LEU A 121 2.08 0.40 12.15
C LEU A 121 2.55 -0.33 13.42
N SER A 122 2.41 -1.66 13.45
CA SER A 122 2.95 -2.51 14.52
C SER A 122 4.48 -2.43 14.64
N LYS A 123 5.21 -2.34 13.51
CA LYS A 123 6.67 -2.16 13.54
C LYS A 123 7.07 -0.77 14.05
N TYR A 124 6.29 0.25 13.69
CA TYR A 124 6.48 1.60 14.24
C TYR A 124 6.23 1.60 15.75
N VAL A 125 5.16 0.98 16.24
CA VAL A 125 4.85 0.83 17.68
C VAL A 125 6.00 0.18 18.43
N ALA A 126 6.52 -0.94 17.92
CA ALA A 126 7.66 -1.61 18.55
C ALA A 126 8.91 -0.72 18.59
N SER A 127 9.17 0.02 17.51
CA SER A 127 10.32 0.93 17.43
C SER A 127 10.16 2.13 18.36
N TRP A 128 8.94 2.67 18.47
CA TRP A 128 8.62 3.80 19.35
C TRP A 128 8.76 3.38 20.81
N SER A 129 8.20 2.22 21.18
CA SER A 129 8.30 1.68 22.54
C SER A 129 9.76 1.46 22.95
N ALA A 130 10.58 0.89 22.07
CA ALA A 130 12.01 0.71 22.31
C ALA A 130 12.77 2.04 22.52
N ALA A 131 12.42 3.09 21.76
CA ALA A 131 13.03 4.41 21.91
C ALA A 131 12.58 5.16 23.17
N HIS A 132 11.40 4.85 23.70
CA HIS A 132 10.78 5.55 24.83
C HIS A 132 10.74 4.67 26.09
N GLY A 133 11.79 3.89 26.35
CA GLY A 133 11.95 3.15 27.60
C GLY A 133 10.95 2.02 27.82
N GLY A 134 10.41 1.43 26.74
CA GLY A 134 9.45 0.33 26.81
C GLY A 134 8.01 0.77 27.08
N GLN A 135 7.69 2.07 26.93
CA GLN A 135 6.32 2.54 27.16
C GLN A 135 5.32 1.90 26.18
N PRO A 136 4.10 1.58 26.66
CA PRO A 136 3.04 1.10 25.79
C PRO A 136 2.57 2.21 24.84
N CYS A 137 2.30 1.85 23.59
CA CYS A 137 1.77 2.76 22.58
C CYS A 137 0.54 2.11 21.94
N GLY A 138 -0.64 2.55 22.39
CA GLY A 138 -1.92 2.09 21.86
C GLY A 138 -2.07 2.43 20.38
N GLN A 139 -2.93 1.69 19.67
CA GLN A 139 -3.06 1.81 18.22
C GLN A 139 -3.49 3.22 17.76
N PHE A 140 -4.38 3.86 18.51
CA PHE A 140 -4.81 5.24 18.24
C PHE A 140 -3.66 6.24 18.40
N LYS A 141 -2.92 6.14 19.53
CA LYS A 141 -1.74 6.96 19.80
C LYS A 141 -0.69 6.75 18.69
N ALA A 142 -0.42 5.51 18.32
CA ALA A 142 0.49 5.17 17.25
C ALA A 142 0.07 5.81 15.91
N PHE A 143 -1.21 5.73 15.55
CA PHE A 143 -1.75 6.37 14.36
C PHE A 143 -1.53 7.90 14.37
N ALA A 144 -1.69 8.57 15.50
CA ALA A 144 -1.39 9.99 15.61
C ALA A 144 0.12 10.26 15.46
N LEU A 145 0.97 9.48 16.15
CA LEU A 145 2.42 9.67 16.19
C LEU A 145 3.10 9.47 14.84
N VAL A 146 2.67 8.48 14.03
CA VAL A 146 3.22 8.30 12.67
C VAL A 146 3.01 9.53 11.79
N HIS A 147 2.05 10.38 12.13
CA HIS A 147 1.79 11.64 11.43
C HIS A 147 2.44 12.86 12.06
N LYS A 148 3.07 12.73 13.24
CA LYS A 148 3.78 13.82 13.94
C LYS A 148 5.30 13.69 13.89
N GLY A 149 5.84 12.47 13.94
CA GLY A 149 7.29 12.29 14.05
C GLY A 149 7.77 10.86 13.85
N LYS A 150 9.10 10.72 13.74
CA LYS A 150 9.76 9.41 13.69
C LYS A 150 9.58 8.69 15.03
N ALA A 151 9.67 7.36 15.02
CA ALA A 151 9.56 6.57 16.25
C ALA A 151 10.58 6.95 17.35
N THR A 152 11.70 7.57 16.97
CA THR A 152 12.78 8.00 17.88
C THR A 152 12.70 9.47 18.30
N SER A 153 11.70 10.23 17.84
CA SER A 153 11.56 11.64 18.25
C SER A 153 10.80 11.75 19.56
N ASP A 154 11.17 12.71 20.40
CA ASP A 154 10.51 13.03 21.68
C ASP A 154 9.09 13.62 21.54
N VAL A 155 8.49 13.50 20.37
CA VAL A 155 7.14 14.02 20.08
C VAL A 155 6.11 13.05 20.61
N ASP A 156 5.24 13.52 21.49
CA ASP A 156 4.11 12.74 22.01
C ASP A 156 2.76 13.23 21.47
N PHE A 157 1.73 12.40 21.58
CA PHE A 157 0.35 12.73 21.24
C PHE A 157 -0.26 13.66 22.30
N ASN A 158 -0.84 14.77 21.85
CA ASN A 158 -1.67 15.64 22.67
C ASN A 158 -3.06 15.81 22.02
N PRO A 159 -4.17 15.51 22.73
CA PRO A 159 -5.51 15.68 22.17
C PRO A 159 -5.85 17.11 21.75
N GLU A 160 -5.18 18.12 22.33
CA GLU A 160 -5.37 19.55 22.04
C GLU A 160 -4.47 20.07 20.91
N ASP A 161 -3.72 19.18 20.24
CA ASP A 161 -2.85 19.56 19.13
C ASP A 161 -3.65 20.16 17.96
N PRO A 162 -3.23 21.31 17.40
CA PRO A 162 -3.88 21.86 16.22
C PRO A 162 -3.60 21.03 14.96
N PRO A 163 -4.37 21.21 13.86
CA PRO A 163 -4.13 20.51 12.59
C PRO A 163 -2.71 20.65 12.03
N SER A 164 -2.02 21.76 12.32
CA SER A 164 -0.64 22.03 11.90
C SER A 164 0.40 21.16 12.58
N ALA A 165 0.06 20.48 13.69
CA ALA A 165 0.95 19.57 14.39
C ALA A 165 1.16 18.24 13.64
N TYR A 166 0.42 18.00 12.55
CA TYR A 166 0.44 16.76 11.78
C TYR A 166 0.94 17.00 10.35
N SER A 167 1.59 16.00 9.77
CA SER A 167 2.04 15.95 8.36
C SER A 167 0.93 16.19 7.33
N ASN A 168 -0.33 15.96 7.71
CA ASN A 168 -1.51 16.21 6.89
C ASN A 168 -2.70 16.64 7.77
N ALA A 169 -3.33 17.78 7.45
CA ALA A 169 -4.44 18.35 8.23
C ALA A 169 -5.67 17.42 8.33
N THR A 170 -5.85 16.50 7.36
CA THR A 170 -6.94 15.52 7.43
C THR A 170 -6.78 14.56 8.62
N VAL A 171 -5.55 14.31 9.09
CA VAL A 171 -5.27 13.42 10.23
C VAL A 171 -5.94 13.94 11.50
N HIS A 172 -5.79 15.23 11.79
CA HIS A 172 -6.48 15.88 12.91
C HIS A 172 -7.98 15.67 12.83
N SER A 173 -8.58 15.92 11.65
CA SER A 173 -10.02 15.69 11.45
C SER A 173 -10.44 14.25 11.73
N ARG A 174 -9.63 13.25 11.36
CA ARG A 174 -9.92 11.84 11.65
C ARG A 174 -9.82 11.52 13.14
N ILE A 175 -8.78 12.00 13.79
CA ILE A 175 -8.57 11.88 15.24
C ILE A 175 -9.78 12.49 15.97
N SER A 176 -10.16 13.73 15.67
CA SER A 176 -11.29 14.40 16.30
C SER A 176 -12.60 13.65 16.08
N GLN A 177 -12.89 13.24 14.84
CA GLN A 177 -14.13 12.51 14.52
C GLN A 177 -14.21 11.16 15.25
N TYR A 178 -13.12 10.39 15.29
CA TYR A 178 -13.07 9.15 16.06
C TYR A 178 -13.24 9.40 17.55
N THR A 179 -12.51 10.36 18.13
CA THR A 179 -12.61 10.72 19.54
C THR A 179 -14.04 11.13 19.91
N SER A 180 -14.68 11.98 19.11
CA SER A 180 -16.07 12.39 19.34
C SER A 180 -17.04 11.21 19.28
N ALA A 181 -16.91 10.34 18.26
CA ALA A 181 -17.78 9.19 18.12
C ALA A 181 -17.56 8.15 19.25
N ALA A 182 -16.32 7.97 19.68
CA ALA A 182 -16.01 7.04 20.75
C ALA A 182 -16.54 7.54 22.09
N ARG A 183 -16.43 8.84 22.36
CA ARG A 183 -17.03 9.46 23.56
C ARG A 183 -18.56 9.40 23.59
N GLN A 184 -19.21 9.40 22.43
CA GLN A 184 -20.66 9.21 22.35
C GLN A 184 -21.09 7.79 22.75
N ILE A 185 -20.25 6.78 22.51
CA ILE A 185 -20.57 5.37 22.77
C ILE A 185 -20.09 4.95 24.16
N HIS A 186 -18.85 5.31 24.51
CA HIS A 186 -18.13 4.82 25.69
C HIS A 186 -18.15 5.82 26.86
N GLY A 187 -18.67 7.04 26.65
CA GLY A 187 -18.77 8.09 27.66
C GLY A 187 -17.80 9.25 27.44
N GLN A 188 -18.13 10.42 27.99
CA GLN A 188 -17.44 11.67 27.68
C GLN A 188 -15.97 11.72 28.15
N ASP A 189 -15.66 10.99 29.22
CA ASP A 189 -14.31 10.86 29.79
C ASP A 189 -13.47 9.75 29.12
N TRP A 190 -14.03 9.07 28.11
CA TRP A 190 -13.30 8.03 27.40
C TRP A 190 -12.11 8.63 26.64
N ASP A 191 -10.92 8.11 26.94
CA ASP A 191 -9.66 8.48 26.28
C ASP A 191 -9.29 7.43 25.22
N PRO A 192 -9.34 7.79 23.92
CA PRO A 192 -8.93 6.91 22.83
C PRO A 192 -7.48 6.46 22.88
N SER A 193 -6.60 7.21 23.54
CA SER A 193 -5.16 6.92 23.56
C SER A 193 -4.80 5.77 24.51
N THR A 194 -5.71 5.40 25.42
CA THR A 194 -5.53 4.35 26.43
C THR A 194 -6.20 3.02 26.07
N HIS A 195 -6.91 2.98 24.94
CA HIS A 195 -7.65 1.81 24.49
C HIS A 195 -7.22 1.38 23.08
N ASP A 196 -7.50 0.12 22.72
CA ASP A 196 -7.39 -0.33 21.35
C ASP A 196 -8.45 0.33 20.45
N LEU A 197 -8.18 0.36 19.14
CA LEU A 197 -9.12 0.90 18.18
C LEU A 197 -10.37 0.01 18.10
N ASP A 198 -11.52 0.63 18.31
CA ASP A 198 -12.83 0.03 18.11
C ASP A 198 -13.08 -0.12 16.60
N GLY A 199 -12.88 -1.33 16.09
CA GLY A 199 -12.99 -1.62 14.67
C GLY A 199 -14.39 -1.32 14.10
N GLU A 200 -15.46 -1.52 14.87
CA GLU A 200 -16.82 -1.22 14.41
C GLU A 200 -17.03 0.29 14.28
N LEU A 201 -16.53 1.05 15.26
CA LEU A 201 -16.57 2.50 15.22
C LEU A 201 -15.76 3.05 14.03
N VAL A 202 -14.57 2.50 13.77
CA VAL A 202 -13.76 2.88 12.61
C VAL A 202 -14.49 2.60 11.30
N MET A 203 -15.20 1.47 11.20
CA MET A 203 -16.02 1.15 10.03
C MET A 203 -17.18 2.12 9.86
N ARG A 204 -17.89 2.45 10.94
CA ARG A 204 -19.06 3.33 10.92
C ARG A 204 -18.68 4.77 10.58
N VAL A 205 -17.70 5.34 11.29
CA VAL A 205 -17.25 6.73 11.09
C VAL A 205 -16.49 6.87 9.77
N GLY A 206 -15.70 5.86 9.40
CA GLY A 206 -14.92 5.84 8.17
C GLY A 206 -15.73 5.58 6.89
N GLY A 207 -17.01 5.21 6.99
CA GLY A 207 -17.85 4.87 5.85
C GLY A 207 -17.45 3.55 5.18
N GLY A 208 -17.01 2.56 5.96
CA GLY A 208 -16.53 1.27 5.50
C GLY A 208 -15.07 1.25 5.04
N LYS A 209 -14.68 0.21 4.29
CA LYS A 209 -13.31 0.02 3.80
C LYS A 209 -13.13 0.62 2.42
N LYS A 210 -12.47 1.78 2.33
CA LYS A 210 -12.09 2.34 1.04
C LYS A 210 -10.87 1.61 0.47
N HIS A 211 -11.01 1.03 -0.73
CA HIS A 211 -9.98 0.21 -1.37
C HIS A 211 -9.46 -0.94 -0.46
N GLY A 212 -10.35 -1.51 0.36
CA GLY A 212 -10.02 -2.60 1.27
C GLY A 212 -9.24 -2.19 2.52
N ARG A 213 -9.11 -0.89 2.81
CA ARG A 213 -8.38 -0.37 3.98
C ARG A 213 -9.30 0.33 4.96
N TYR A 214 -8.98 0.21 6.25
CA TYR A 214 -9.64 1.01 7.28
C TYR A 214 -9.26 2.50 7.16
N TRP A 215 -10.15 3.36 7.65
CA TRP A 215 -9.98 4.81 7.61
C TRP A 215 -8.88 5.33 8.55
N ILE A 216 -8.72 4.66 9.71
CA ILE A 216 -7.60 4.81 10.65
C ILE A 216 -7.14 3.41 11.09
N GLY A 217 -5.87 3.26 11.51
CA GLY A 217 -5.37 1.99 12.06
C GLY A 217 -5.40 0.80 11.10
N ASP A 218 -5.25 1.03 9.79
CA ASP A 218 -5.26 -0.07 8.81
C ASP A 218 -4.16 -1.10 9.13
N SER A 219 -4.52 -2.39 9.05
CA SER A 219 -3.68 -3.55 9.42
C SER A 219 -3.40 -3.74 10.93
N THR A 220 -3.96 -2.92 11.84
CA THR A 220 -3.86 -3.15 13.30
C THR A 220 -5.18 -3.54 13.94
N ILE A 221 -6.30 -3.19 13.31
CA ILE A 221 -7.63 -3.63 13.73
C ILE A 221 -7.81 -5.09 13.35
N ASP A 222 -8.15 -5.93 14.34
CA ASP A 222 -8.51 -7.32 14.06
C ASP A 222 -9.76 -7.37 13.19
N THR A 223 -9.63 -8.01 12.04
CA THR A 223 -10.69 -8.14 11.04
C THR A 223 -11.64 -9.29 11.31
N ALA A 224 -11.32 -10.20 12.24
CA ALA A 224 -12.15 -11.36 12.55
C ALA A 224 -13.52 -10.99 13.15
N PRO A 225 -13.65 -10.00 14.06
CA PRO A 225 -14.95 -9.61 14.61
C PRO A 225 -15.67 -8.49 13.82
N THR A 226 -15.00 -7.78 12.89
CA THR A 226 -15.61 -6.62 12.22
C THR A 226 -16.40 -7.03 10.97
N SER A 227 -17.72 -7.05 11.08
CA SER A 227 -18.62 -7.21 9.93
C SER A 227 -18.39 -6.10 8.89
N THR A 228 -18.31 -6.47 7.61
CA THR A 228 -18.31 -5.51 6.50
C THR A 228 -19.70 -4.94 6.33
N LEU A 229 -19.87 -3.64 6.55
CA LEU A 229 -21.04 -2.91 6.07
C LEU A 229 -21.09 -3.06 4.55
N SER A 230 -22.10 -3.80 4.07
CA SER A 230 -22.37 -4.02 2.65
C SER A 230 -23.04 -2.80 2.03
#